data_AF-A0A5C6ZBM5-F1
#
_entry.id   AF-A0A5C6ZBM5-F1
#
_cell.length_a   1.000
_cell.length_b   1.000
_cell.length_c   1.000
_cell.angle_alpha   90.00
_cell.angle_beta   90.00
_cell.angle_gamma   90.00
#
_symmetry.space_group_name_H-M   'P 1'
#
loop_
_entity.id
_entity.type
_entity.pdbx_description
1 polymer ?
#
loop_
_entity_poly.entity_id
_entity_poly.type
_entity_poly.pdbx_seq_one_letter_code
_entity_poly.pdbx_strand_id
1 'polypeptide(L)'
;MKINTLFSRFAIALGLCFALNVKGQTVNTEWATKINQTFAGIDKDRIPHSLLRDYAMEFTDLSNYNGTLSDTNYVSRGALKSIYNTLVMARVKPTVTSLVSPSVFRQNWNNLRQENTLVISGLYYKYSQLKSNAYPNFITVSNNKLYDKYVNGVWQNPYEVKQVFAMTTPITKFKGLTIDVQLPQSLWYTNQASSVQNIAIDFDNGAGYINMPFGGSYQLQYTEEGIYDWTYKLTLTNGQILYSQSRVIFEETAPTKSWSNRKN
;
A
#
# COMPACT_ATOMS: atom_id res chain seq x y z
N MET A 1 -47.47 -56.15 52.81
CA MET A 1 -46.36 -55.49 53.51
C MET A 1 -45.52 -54.80 52.44
N LYS A 2 -45.32 -53.48 52.55
CA LYS A 2 -45.15 -52.53 51.43
C LYS A 2 -43.87 -52.78 50.60
N ILE A 3 -44.06 -52.87 49.29
CA ILE A 3 -43.06 -52.85 48.21
C ILE A 3 -43.44 -51.68 47.30
N ASN A 4 -42.46 -50.79 47.02
CA ASN A 4 -42.24 -49.96 45.81
C ASN A 4 -43.42 -49.11 45.25
N THR A 5 -43.33 -47.93 44.65
CA THR A 5 -42.27 -47.07 44.10
C THR A 5 -43.00 -45.83 43.53
N LEU A 6 -42.24 -44.75 43.28
CA LEU A 6 -42.50 -43.66 42.32
C LEU A 6 -43.67 -42.69 42.58
N PHE A 7 -43.33 -41.40 42.78
CA PHE A 7 -43.85 -40.20 42.08
C PHE A 7 -42.91 -39.04 42.47
N SER A 8 -42.04 -38.54 41.58
CA SER A 8 -42.31 -37.46 40.60
C SER A 8 -41.68 -36.13 41.03
N ARG A 9 -41.09 -35.43 40.05
CA ARG A 9 -40.60 -34.02 40.03
C ARG A 9 -39.12 -33.79 40.39
N PHE A 10 -38.27 -33.66 39.37
CA PHE A 10 -37.81 -32.34 38.89
C PHE A 10 -36.98 -32.52 37.61
N ALA A 11 -37.32 -31.77 36.57
CA ALA A 11 -36.57 -31.71 35.33
C ALA A 11 -35.29 -30.89 35.56
N ILE A 12 -34.12 -31.43 35.19
CA ILE A 12 -32.89 -30.67 35.03
C ILE A 12 -32.52 -30.70 33.55
N ALA A 13 -32.76 -29.57 32.89
CA ALA A 13 -32.34 -29.32 31.52
C ALA A 13 -30.92 -28.72 31.53
N LEU A 14 -30.05 -29.38 30.76
CA LEU A 14 -29.05 -28.85 29.83
C LEU A 14 -28.28 -27.56 30.16
N GLY A 15 -26.96 -27.68 30.19
CA GLY A 15 -26.06 -26.53 30.10
C GLY A 15 -24.58 -26.90 30.11
N LEU A 16 -24.12 -27.71 29.14
CA LEU A 16 -22.69 -27.83 28.85
C LEU A 16 -22.16 -26.46 28.37
N CYS A 17 -21.56 -25.70 29.29
CA CYS A 17 -20.74 -24.55 28.93
C CYS A 17 -19.41 -25.05 28.37
N PHE A 18 -19.37 -25.34 27.07
CA PHE A 18 -18.11 -25.33 26.33
C PHE A 18 -17.61 -23.89 26.27
N ALA A 19 -16.68 -23.54 27.16
CA ALA A 19 -15.83 -22.38 26.99
C ALA A 19 -14.89 -22.66 25.81
N LEU A 20 -15.34 -22.33 24.60
CA LEU A 20 -14.48 -22.25 23.43
C LEU A 20 -13.51 -21.08 23.68
N ASN A 21 -12.31 -21.41 24.14
CA ASN A 21 -11.18 -20.52 24.02
C ASN A 21 -10.92 -20.31 22.52
N VAL A 22 -11.43 -19.21 21.98
CA VAL A 22 -10.99 -18.67 20.70
C VAL A 22 -9.51 -18.33 20.89
N LYS A 23 -8.61 -19.22 20.49
CA LYS A 23 -7.20 -18.88 20.33
C LYS A 23 -7.14 -17.84 19.22
N GLY A 24 -7.08 -16.56 19.61
CA GLY A 24 -6.69 -15.49 18.70
C GLY A 24 -5.41 -15.90 17.98
N GLN A 25 -5.31 -15.58 16.69
CA GLN A 25 -4.10 -15.78 15.89
C GLN A 25 -2.89 -15.39 16.74
N THR A 26 -1.98 -16.32 16.98
CA THR A 26 -0.67 -16.01 17.55
C THR A 26 0.00 -15.07 16.56
N VAL A 27 -0.06 -13.76 16.82
CA VAL A 27 0.67 -12.78 16.02
C VAL A 27 2.14 -13.14 16.21
N ASN A 28 2.80 -13.63 15.16
CA ASN A 28 4.24 -13.84 15.20
C ASN A 28 4.89 -12.45 15.35
N THR A 29 5.32 -12.15 16.58
CA THR A 29 5.97 -10.89 16.97
C THR A 29 7.49 -11.04 17.02
N GLU A 30 8.04 -12.16 16.54
CA GLU A 30 9.46 -12.48 16.62
C GLU A 30 10.29 -11.48 15.83
N TRP A 31 9.85 -11.15 14.60
CA TRP A 31 10.48 -10.11 13.80
C TRP A 31 10.51 -8.77 14.53
N ALA A 32 9.34 -8.32 15.00
CA ALA A 32 9.21 -7.04 15.69
C ALA A 32 10.09 -6.98 16.94
N THR A 33 10.16 -8.08 17.70
CA THR A 33 11.02 -8.19 18.89
C THR A 33 12.49 -8.09 18.52
N LYS A 34 12.94 -8.91 17.55
CA LYS A 34 14.34 -8.96 17.13
C LYS A 34 14.82 -7.62 16.55
N ILE A 35 14.04 -7.01 15.65
CA ILE A 35 14.44 -5.76 15.02
C ILE A 35 14.45 -4.60 16.02
N ASN A 36 13.49 -4.56 16.96
CA ASN A 36 13.51 -3.57 18.05
C ASN A 36 14.75 -3.73 18.94
N GLN A 37 15.15 -4.96 19.23
CA GLN A 37 16.37 -5.23 20.01
C GLN A 37 17.63 -4.79 19.27
N THR A 38 17.76 -5.12 17.98
CA THR A 38 18.90 -4.73 17.16
C THR A 38 19.05 -3.21 17.06
N PHE A 39 17.94 -2.48 16.91
CA PHE A 39 17.96 -1.02 16.80
C PHE A 39 17.78 -0.30 18.16
N ALA A 40 17.90 -1.00 19.29
CA ALA A 40 17.65 -0.42 20.61
C ALA A 40 18.63 0.69 21.01
N GLY A 41 19.83 0.74 20.43
CA GLY A 41 20.85 1.76 20.68
C GLY A 41 20.82 2.94 19.70
N ILE A 42 19.90 2.93 18.72
CA ILE A 42 19.73 4.00 17.74
C ILE A 42 18.69 5.01 18.24
N ASP A 43 19.00 6.29 18.13
CA ASP A 43 18.08 7.39 18.35
C ASP A 43 17.07 7.50 17.20
N LYS A 44 15.87 6.94 17.41
CA LYS A 44 14.79 6.92 16.41
C LYS A 44 14.24 8.31 16.08
N ASP A 45 14.50 9.33 16.89
CA ASP A 45 14.09 10.70 16.60
C ASP A 45 14.95 11.35 15.50
N ARG A 46 16.17 10.83 15.29
CA ARG A 46 17.08 11.30 14.24
C ARG A 46 16.83 10.70 12.87
N ILE A 47 15.93 9.72 12.76
CA ILE A 47 15.61 9.03 11.51
C ILE A 47 14.70 9.93 10.67
N PRO A 48 15.16 10.45 9.51
CA PRO A 48 14.34 11.30 8.66
C PRO A 48 13.02 10.61 8.26
N HIS A 49 11.96 11.40 8.21
CA HIS A 49 10.60 10.96 7.85
C HIS A 49 9.98 9.89 8.76
N SER A 50 10.67 9.47 9.84
CA SER A 50 10.24 8.39 10.74
C SER A 50 10.00 7.04 10.02
N LEU A 51 10.63 6.86 8.87
CA LEU A 51 10.58 5.65 8.05
C LEU A 51 12.01 5.19 7.77
N LEU A 52 12.37 3.98 8.18
CA LEU A 52 13.67 3.36 7.93
C LEU A 52 13.46 2.01 7.24
N ARG A 53 13.93 1.88 5.99
CA ARG A 53 13.81 0.65 5.20
C ARG A 53 14.48 -0.54 5.89
N ASP A 54 15.68 -0.35 6.43
CA ASP A 54 16.46 -1.40 7.11
C ASP A 54 15.81 -1.92 8.41
N TYR A 55 14.79 -1.22 8.91
CA TYR A 55 13.98 -1.61 10.06
C TYR A 55 12.74 -2.42 9.65
N ALA A 56 12.39 -2.41 8.36
CA ALA A 56 11.19 -3.06 7.83
C ALA A 56 11.44 -4.54 7.56
N MET A 57 10.39 -5.34 7.74
CA MET A 57 10.26 -6.57 6.94
C MET A 57 9.78 -6.14 5.55
N GLU A 58 10.64 -6.24 4.54
CA GLU A 58 10.30 -5.84 3.18
C GLU A 58 9.38 -6.85 2.50
N PHE A 59 8.23 -6.39 2.01
CA PHE A 59 7.34 -7.16 1.13
C PHE A 59 7.68 -6.97 -0.36
N THR A 60 8.44 -5.92 -0.65
CA THR A 60 8.95 -5.57 -1.98
C THR A 60 10.08 -4.55 -1.84
N ASP A 61 10.99 -4.53 -2.81
CA ASP A 61 12.08 -3.55 -2.87
C ASP A 61 11.54 -2.18 -3.32
N LEU A 62 11.56 -1.21 -2.41
CA LEU A 62 11.10 0.15 -2.69
C LEU A 62 11.92 0.87 -3.78
N SER A 63 13.18 0.48 -3.98
CA SER A 63 14.06 1.12 -4.95
C SER A 63 13.68 0.85 -6.41
N ASN A 64 12.90 -0.20 -6.67
CA ASN A 64 12.32 -0.48 -7.99
C ASN A 64 11.28 0.57 -8.43
N TYR A 65 10.76 1.36 -7.47
CA TYR A 65 9.68 2.32 -7.67
C TYR A 65 10.13 3.75 -7.31
N ASN A 66 11.38 4.09 -7.61
CA ASN A 66 12.06 5.33 -7.20
C ASN A 66 11.68 6.59 -8.02
N GLY A 67 10.78 6.46 -9.00
CA GLY A 67 10.41 7.51 -9.94
C GLY A 67 11.02 7.37 -11.34
N THR A 68 11.73 6.28 -11.63
CA THR A 68 12.26 5.97 -12.97
C THR A 68 11.55 4.74 -13.52
N LEU A 69 11.15 4.76 -14.79
CA LEU A 69 10.51 3.62 -15.45
C LEU A 69 11.51 2.52 -15.79
N SER A 70 11.06 1.27 -15.72
CA SER A 70 11.80 0.10 -16.20
C SER A 70 10.82 -0.97 -16.68
N ASP A 71 11.27 -1.91 -17.49
CA ASP A 71 10.40 -2.98 -18.03
C ASP A 71 9.78 -3.89 -16.95
N THR A 72 10.27 -3.81 -15.71
CA THR A 72 9.88 -4.69 -14.60
C THR A 72 9.10 -3.99 -13.49
N ASN A 73 8.93 -2.67 -13.53
CA ASN A 73 8.33 -1.91 -12.41
C ASN A 73 6.86 -1.51 -12.61
N TYR A 74 6.11 -2.30 -13.38
CA TYR A 74 4.66 -2.17 -13.49
C TYR A 74 3.96 -2.38 -12.15
N VAL A 75 3.16 -1.40 -11.75
CA VAL A 75 2.43 -1.39 -10.50
C VAL A 75 1.06 -2.02 -10.72
N SER A 76 0.84 -3.19 -10.15
CA SER A 76 -0.49 -3.76 -9.94
C SER A 76 -1.04 -3.35 -8.56
N ARG A 77 -2.33 -3.60 -8.32
CA ARG A 77 -2.91 -3.49 -6.97
C ARG A 77 -2.13 -4.28 -5.91
N GLY A 78 -1.60 -5.45 -6.28
CA GLY A 78 -0.76 -6.26 -5.40
C GLY A 78 0.58 -5.58 -5.09
N ALA A 79 1.25 -5.05 -6.12
CA ALA A 79 2.50 -4.32 -5.97
C ALA A 79 2.33 -3.08 -5.10
N LEU A 80 1.31 -2.25 -5.36
CA LEU A 80 1.02 -1.06 -4.54
C LEU A 80 0.77 -1.42 -3.08
N LYS A 81 0.06 -2.52 -2.81
CA LYS A 81 -0.14 -3.04 -1.45
C LYS A 81 1.18 -3.49 -0.80
N SER A 82 2.06 -4.17 -1.54
CA SER A 82 3.37 -4.57 -1.01
C SER A 82 4.25 -3.36 -0.70
N ILE A 83 4.29 -2.35 -1.57
CA ILE A 83 4.99 -1.08 -1.34
C ILE A 83 4.46 -0.43 -0.05
N TYR A 84 3.13 -0.30 0.06
CA TYR A 84 2.48 0.28 1.23
C TYR A 84 2.81 -0.49 2.53
N ASN A 85 2.74 -1.82 2.49
CA ASN A 85 3.07 -2.64 3.65
C ASN A 85 4.54 -2.54 4.05
N THR A 86 5.47 -2.48 3.10
CA THR A 86 6.90 -2.21 3.40
C THR A 86 7.05 -0.86 4.10
N LEU A 87 6.36 0.20 3.64
CA LEU A 87 6.39 1.52 4.29
C LEU A 87 5.80 1.49 5.72
N VAL A 88 4.71 0.75 5.93
CA VAL A 88 4.14 0.56 7.29
C VAL A 88 5.13 -0.14 8.21
N MET A 89 5.83 -1.17 7.72
CA MET A 89 6.86 -1.88 8.50
C MET A 89 8.12 -1.04 8.75
N ALA A 90 8.43 -0.09 7.86
CA ALA A 90 9.56 0.83 8.00
C ALA A 90 9.35 1.87 9.11
N ARG A 91 8.16 1.98 9.69
CA ARG A 91 7.88 2.96 10.73
C ARG A 91 8.69 2.67 12.00
N VAL A 92 9.50 3.65 12.38
CA VAL A 92 10.25 3.61 13.65
C VAL A 92 9.50 4.30 14.79
N LYS A 93 8.39 4.98 14.50
CA LYS A 93 7.50 5.65 15.47
C LYS A 93 6.06 5.13 15.43
N PRO A 94 5.31 5.25 16.56
CA PRO A 94 3.90 4.82 16.64
C PRO A 94 2.94 5.55 15.69
N THR A 95 3.30 6.73 15.20
CA THR A 95 2.49 7.49 14.25
C THR A 95 3.37 8.15 13.21
N VAL A 96 2.99 7.99 11.95
CA VAL A 96 3.58 8.70 10.80
C VAL A 96 2.40 9.21 9.97
N THR A 97 2.43 10.49 9.61
CA THR A 97 1.36 11.15 8.85
C THR A 97 1.04 10.38 7.58
N SER A 98 -0.25 10.28 7.25
CA SER A 98 -0.79 9.61 6.04
C SER A 98 -0.56 8.10 5.93
N LEU A 99 0.06 7.44 6.94
CA LEU A 99 0.15 5.98 7.01
C LEU A 99 -0.93 5.41 7.93
N VAL A 100 -2.08 5.10 7.33
CA VAL A 100 -3.19 4.39 7.97
C VAL A 100 -2.87 2.89 8.14
N SER A 101 -3.70 2.16 8.89
CA SER A 101 -3.52 0.70 8.98
C SER A 101 -3.71 0.02 7.61
N PRO A 102 -3.06 -1.13 7.34
CA PRO A 102 -3.25 -1.86 6.08
C PRO A 102 -4.71 -2.25 5.79
N SER A 103 -5.53 -2.44 6.82
CA SER A 103 -6.96 -2.71 6.66
C SER A 103 -7.72 -1.47 6.15
N VAL A 104 -7.42 -0.29 6.72
CA VAL A 104 -8.02 0.98 6.28
C VAL A 104 -7.57 1.34 4.87
N PHE A 105 -6.28 1.20 4.54
CA PHE A 105 -5.77 1.42 3.18
C PHE A 105 -6.56 0.62 2.13
N ARG A 106 -6.76 -0.68 2.39
CA ARG A 106 -7.56 -1.56 1.53
C ARG A 106 -9.04 -1.15 1.49
N GLN A 107 -9.62 -0.80 2.64
CA GLN A 107 -11.04 -0.48 2.73
C GLN A 107 -11.38 0.82 2.00
N ASN A 108 -10.55 1.86 2.14
CA ASN A 108 -10.72 3.14 1.45
C ASN A 108 -10.87 2.93 -0.06
N TRP A 109 -10.02 2.08 -0.65
CA TRP A 109 -10.06 1.83 -2.08
C TRP A 109 -11.27 0.98 -2.50
N ASN A 110 -11.67 0.02 -1.66
CA ASN A 110 -12.87 -0.79 -1.91
C ASN A 110 -14.16 0.06 -1.85
N ASN A 111 -14.25 1.00 -0.92
CA ASN A 111 -15.43 1.84 -0.70
C ASN A 111 -15.70 2.81 -1.86
N LEU A 112 -14.67 3.15 -2.64
CA LEU A 112 -14.78 4.08 -3.76
C LEU A 112 -14.94 3.36 -5.10
N ARG A 113 -15.20 2.06 -5.10
CA ARG A 113 -15.53 1.33 -6.33
C ARG A 113 -16.89 1.76 -6.84
N GLN A 114 -16.95 2.08 -8.13
CA GLN A 114 -18.15 2.50 -8.83
C GLN A 114 -18.21 1.77 -10.17
N GLU A 115 -19.43 1.53 -10.67
CA GLU A 115 -19.61 1.02 -12.02
C GLU A 115 -19.10 2.04 -13.04
N ASN A 116 -18.53 1.54 -14.14
CA ASN A 116 -18.01 2.35 -15.24
C ASN A 116 -16.98 3.44 -14.86
N THR A 117 -16.32 3.30 -13.70
CA THR A 117 -15.31 4.26 -13.22
C THR A 117 -14.06 3.54 -12.69
N LEU A 118 -12.88 3.92 -13.19
CA LEU A 118 -11.58 3.51 -12.65
C LEU A 118 -11.06 4.55 -11.65
N VAL A 119 -11.18 4.21 -10.37
CA VAL A 119 -10.70 5.06 -9.28
C VAL A 119 -9.24 4.72 -8.93
N ILE A 120 -8.32 5.58 -9.35
CA ILE A 120 -6.88 5.41 -9.16
C ILE A 120 -6.50 5.61 -7.69
N SER A 121 -5.54 4.82 -7.21
CA SER A 121 -4.86 5.00 -5.93
C SER A 121 -3.37 5.22 -6.16
N GLY A 122 -2.76 6.02 -5.30
CA GLY A 122 -1.35 6.37 -5.43
C GLY A 122 -0.68 6.69 -4.12
N LEU A 123 0.64 6.56 -4.11
CA LEU A 123 1.48 6.98 -3.01
C LEU A 123 2.76 7.67 -3.47
N TYR A 124 3.22 8.62 -2.66
CA TYR A 124 4.54 9.22 -2.77
C TYR A 124 5.14 9.41 -1.38
N TYR A 125 6.24 8.74 -1.07
CA TYR A 125 6.90 8.84 0.22
C TYR A 125 8.39 9.07 0.07
N LYS A 126 8.95 9.91 0.95
CA LYS A 126 10.37 9.86 1.27
C LYS A 126 10.60 8.99 2.50
N TYR A 127 11.66 8.21 2.47
CA TYR A 127 12.04 7.28 3.53
C TYR A 127 13.57 7.27 3.69
N SER A 128 14.04 6.83 4.84
CA SER A 128 15.46 6.69 5.15
C SER A 128 15.96 5.28 4.86
N GLN A 129 17.22 5.18 4.48
CA GLN A 129 17.96 3.94 4.38
C GLN A 129 19.34 4.15 5.01
N LEU A 130 19.93 3.13 5.61
CA LEU A 130 21.34 3.16 6.00
C LEU A 130 22.21 3.30 4.75
N LYS A 131 23.21 4.18 4.81
CA LYS A 131 24.24 4.28 3.77
C LYS A 131 24.95 2.94 3.63
N SER A 132 25.36 2.59 2.42
CA SER A 132 26.12 1.35 2.15
C SER A 132 27.40 1.24 2.98
N ASN A 133 28.00 2.38 3.33
CA ASN A 133 29.19 2.48 4.19
C ASN A 133 28.86 2.91 5.64
N ALA A 134 27.61 2.72 6.09
CA ALA A 134 27.18 3.10 7.44
C ALA A 134 28.04 2.46 8.52
N TYR A 135 28.30 1.15 8.43
CA TYR A 135 29.29 0.48 9.28
C TYR A 135 30.66 0.42 8.57
N PRO A 136 31.77 0.72 9.26
CA PRO A 136 31.90 1.20 10.65
C PRO A 136 31.92 2.73 10.78
N ASN A 137 31.59 3.46 9.71
CA ASN A 137 31.89 4.90 9.61
C ASN A 137 30.92 5.79 10.39
N PHE A 138 29.65 5.40 10.51
CA PHE A 138 28.52 6.19 11.03
C PHE A 138 27.70 5.45 12.10
N ILE A 139 27.81 4.12 12.19
CA ILE A 139 27.22 3.30 13.26
C ILE A 139 28.28 2.40 13.89
N THR A 140 28.07 2.06 15.16
CA THR A 140 28.85 1.03 15.87
C THR A 140 27.97 -0.16 16.20
N VAL A 141 28.58 -1.34 16.33
CA VAL A 141 27.89 -2.59 16.66
C VAL A 141 28.47 -3.12 17.95
N SER A 142 27.63 -3.37 18.96
CA SER A 142 28.04 -4.00 20.22
C SER A 142 26.90 -4.82 20.79
N ASN A 143 27.19 -6.03 21.28
CA ASN A 143 26.18 -6.94 21.85
C ASN A 143 24.94 -7.14 20.95
N ASN A 144 25.15 -7.32 19.64
CA ASN A 144 24.11 -7.47 18.61
C ASN A 144 23.15 -6.27 18.47
N LYS A 145 23.56 -5.09 18.95
CA LYS A 145 22.82 -3.83 18.84
C LYS A 145 23.61 -2.81 18.03
N LEU A 146 22.87 -1.99 17.28
CA LEU A 146 23.38 -0.84 16.57
C LEU A 146 23.32 0.38 17.49
N TYR A 147 24.35 1.23 17.42
CA TYR A 147 24.42 2.50 18.13
C TYR A 147 24.84 3.62 17.18
N ASP A 148 24.30 4.81 17.44
CA ASP A 148 24.75 6.05 16.80
C ASP A 148 26.23 6.30 17.10
N LYS A 149 26.99 6.69 16.06
CA LYS A 149 28.39 7.05 16.23
C LYS A 149 28.55 8.56 16.41
N TYR A 150 29.47 8.92 17.30
CA TYR A 150 29.87 10.29 17.56
C TYR A 150 31.38 10.42 17.37
N VAL A 151 31.81 11.49 16.70
CA VAL A 151 33.24 11.85 16.54
C VAL A 151 33.41 13.23 17.15
N ASN A 152 34.25 13.35 18.17
CA ASN A 152 34.42 14.59 18.95
C ASN A 152 33.08 15.18 19.45
N GLY A 153 32.16 14.32 19.89
CA GLY A 153 30.83 14.71 20.36
C GLY A 153 29.82 15.04 19.24
N VAL A 154 30.22 15.02 17.97
CA VAL A 154 29.34 15.30 16.83
C VAL A 154 28.74 14.01 16.28
N TRP A 155 27.42 13.94 16.22
CA TRP A 155 26.69 12.80 15.64
C TRP A 155 27.01 12.63 14.16
N GLN A 156 27.25 11.38 13.75
CA GLN A 156 27.57 11.01 12.39
C GLN A 156 26.32 10.45 11.72
N ASN A 157 25.69 11.20 10.81
CA ASN A 157 24.44 10.77 10.16
C ASN A 157 24.65 9.49 9.32
N PRO A 158 24.06 8.34 9.69
CA PRO A 158 24.20 7.10 8.95
C PRO A 158 23.18 6.94 7.82
N TYR A 159 22.22 7.85 7.71
CA TYR A 159 21.08 7.71 6.81
C TYR A 159 21.26 8.49 5.50
N GLU A 160 20.73 7.93 4.44
CA GLU A 160 20.40 8.63 3.20
C GLU A 160 18.89 8.63 2.98
N VAL A 161 18.39 9.67 2.31
CA VAL A 161 16.97 9.79 1.98
C VAL A 161 16.74 9.24 0.59
N LYS A 162 15.81 8.30 0.48
CA LYS A 162 15.28 7.73 -0.75
C LYS A 162 13.80 8.11 -0.90
N GLN A 163 13.22 7.73 -2.02
CA GLN A 163 11.81 8.00 -2.31
C GLN A 163 11.17 6.85 -3.07
N VAL A 164 9.85 6.76 -2.98
CA VAL A 164 9.03 5.81 -3.72
C VAL A 164 7.79 6.52 -4.27
N PHE A 165 7.48 6.28 -5.53
CA PHE A 165 6.29 6.77 -6.22
C PHE A 165 5.62 5.61 -6.97
N ALA A 166 4.35 5.38 -6.68
CA ALA A 166 3.59 4.31 -7.30
C ALA A 166 2.11 4.68 -7.43
N MET A 167 1.51 4.38 -8.57
CA MET A 167 0.08 4.57 -8.83
C MET A 167 -0.47 3.41 -9.65
N THR A 168 -1.74 3.05 -9.44
CA THR A 168 -2.42 2.02 -10.23
C THR A 168 -3.93 2.05 -10.04
N THR A 169 -4.63 1.25 -10.83
CA THR A 169 -6.08 1.04 -10.80
C THR A 169 -6.46 -0.17 -9.92
N PRO A 170 -7.72 -0.25 -9.44
CA PRO A 170 -8.16 -1.31 -8.51
C PRO A 170 -8.31 -2.67 -9.18
N ILE A 171 -8.39 -2.68 -10.51
CA ILE A 171 -8.52 -3.83 -11.39
C ILE A 171 -7.67 -3.56 -12.63
N THR A 172 -7.07 -4.61 -13.18
CA THR A 172 -6.22 -4.52 -14.37
C THR A 172 -6.98 -4.89 -15.65
N LYS A 173 -8.26 -5.25 -15.56
CA LYS A 173 -9.07 -5.71 -16.68
C LYS A 173 -10.45 -5.08 -16.62
N PHE A 174 -10.86 -4.45 -17.71
CA PHE A 174 -12.11 -3.71 -17.84
C PHE A 174 -12.85 -4.11 -19.13
N LYS A 175 -14.18 -4.02 -19.11
CA LYS A 175 -15.04 -4.32 -20.26
C LYS A 175 -15.71 -3.05 -20.74
N GLY A 176 -15.62 -2.78 -22.03
CA GLY A 176 -16.01 -1.52 -22.65
C GLY A 176 -14.78 -0.66 -22.96
N LEU A 177 -14.89 0.18 -23.98
CA LEU A 177 -13.81 1.05 -24.45
C LEU A 177 -13.95 2.49 -23.98
N THR A 178 -14.93 2.77 -23.12
CA THR A 178 -15.18 4.08 -22.53
C THR A 178 -15.36 3.95 -21.03
N ILE A 179 -14.60 4.72 -20.26
CA ILE A 179 -14.62 4.69 -18.79
C ILE A 179 -14.29 6.08 -18.24
N ASP A 180 -14.91 6.45 -17.12
CA ASP A 180 -14.43 7.58 -16.33
C ASP A 180 -13.24 7.17 -15.46
N VAL A 181 -12.21 8.01 -15.42
CA VAL A 181 -11.02 7.82 -14.59
C VAL A 181 -10.98 8.93 -13.55
N GLN A 182 -10.79 8.56 -12.28
CA GLN A 182 -10.78 9.52 -11.18
C GLN A 182 -9.55 9.36 -10.28
N LEU A 183 -9.07 10.47 -9.73
CA LEU A 183 -8.02 10.50 -8.71
C LEU A 183 -8.53 11.16 -7.42
N PRO A 184 -9.15 10.41 -6.50
CA PRO A 184 -9.63 10.96 -5.24
C PRO A 184 -8.48 11.32 -4.30
N GLN A 185 -8.60 12.47 -3.63
CA GLN A 185 -7.61 12.89 -2.61
C GLN A 185 -7.47 11.87 -1.47
N SER A 186 -8.56 11.18 -1.10
CA SER A 186 -8.59 10.16 -0.04
C SER A 186 -7.83 8.87 -0.38
N LEU A 187 -7.45 8.68 -1.65
CA LEU A 187 -6.62 7.56 -2.12
C LEU A 187 -5.19 7.99 -2.50
N TRP A 188 -4.82 9.22 -2.17
CA TRP A 188 -3.47 9.72 -2.29
C TRP A 188 -2.77 9.70 -0.93
N TYR A 189 -1.75 8.86 -0.80
CA TYR A 189 -1.02 8.65 0.45
C TYR A 189 0.38 9.24 0.34
N THR A 190 0.71 10.23 1.18
CA THR A 190 2.03 10.87 1.11
C THR A 190 2.47 11.50 2.43
N ASN A 191 3.78 11.47 2.69
CA ASN A 191 4.42 12.32 3.70
C ASN A 191 5.09 13.58 3.09
N GLN A 192 4.82 13.87 1.81
CA GLN A 192 5.40 14.96 1.02
C GLN A 192 4.32 15.83 0.35
N ALA A 193 3.14 15.98 0.97
CA ALA A 193 2.01 16.68 0.35
C ALA A 193 2.36 18.09 -0.16
N SER A 194 3.15 18.86 0.60
CA SER A 194 3.56 20.22 0.24
C SER A 194 4.56 20.29 -0.91
N SER A 195 5.18 19.18 -1.30
CA SER A 195 6.09 19.14 -2.45
C SER A 195 5.42 18.67 -3.73
N VAL A 196 4.17 18.20 -3.69
CA VAL A 196 3.43 17.74 -4.88
C VAL A 196 2.86 18.96 -5.60
N GLN A 197 3.27 19.17 -6.86
CA GLN A 197 2.73 20.24 -7.71
C GLN A 197 1.52 19.76 -8.51
N ASN A 198 1.68 18.67 -9.28
CA ASN A 198 0.59 18.05 -10.02
C ASN A 198 0.85 16.58 -10.33
N ILE A 199 -0.20 15.89 -10.75
CA ILE A 199 -0.15 14.54 -11.28
C ILE A 199 -0.77 14.58 -12.68
N ALA A 200 -0.09 13.97 -13.65
CA ALA A 200 -0.59 13.77 -15.00
C ALA A 200 -0.46 12.30 -15.40
N ILE A 201 -1.29 11.85 -16.33
CA ILE A 201 -1.34 10.46 -16.76
C ILE A 201 -1.34 10.42 -18.28
N ASP A 202 -0.42 9.67 -18.86
CA ASP A 202 -0.51 9.22 -20.24
C ASP A 202 -1.23 7.87 -20.23
N PHE A 203 -2.39 7.82 -20.88
CA PHE A 203 -3.22 6.63 -20.95
C PHE A 203 -2.87 5.72 -22.14
N ASP A 204 -1.82 6.04 -22.91
CA ASP A 204 -1.46 5.28 -24.11
C ASP A 204 -2.59 5.24 -25.15
N ASN A 205 -3.33 6.35 -25.25
CA ASN A 205 -4.41 6.55 -26.23
C ASN A 205 -4.04 7.59 -27.30
N GLY A 206 -2.77 8.00 -27.37
CA GLY A 206 -2.27 9.01 -28.30
C GLY A 206 -2.51 10.46 -27.89
N ALA A 207 -3.22 10.73 -26.77
CA ALA A 207 -3.45 12.10 -26.29
C ALA A 207 -2.28 12.67 -25.48
N GLY A 208 -1.31 11.83 -25.10
CA GLY A 208 -0.20 12.19 -24.22
C GLY A 208 -0.64 12.41 -22.77
N TYR A 209 0.16 13.17 -22.01
CA TYR A 209 -0.09 13.42 -20.59
C TYR A 209 -1.29 14.35 -20.33
N ILE A 210 -2.33 13.80 -19.70
CA ILE A 210 -3.50 14.53 -19.21
C ILE A 210 -3.30 14.88 -17.73
N ASN A 211 -3.46 16.15 -17.37
CA ASN A 211 -3.40 16.58 -15.97
C ASN A 211 -4.61 16.09 -15.18
N MET A 212 -4.37 15.41 -14.07
CA MET A 212 -5.39 14.81 -13.19
C MET A 212 -5.37 15.49 -11.82
N PRO A 213 -6.15 16.58 -11.61
CA PRO A 213 -6.26 17.19 -10.29
C PRO A 213 -6.97 16.24 -9.31
N PHE A 214 -6.68 16.36 -8.02
CA PHE A 214 -7.39 15.59 -7.00
C PHE A 214 -8.89 15.89 -7.03
N GLY A 215 -9.71 14.83 -7.05
CA GLY A 215 -11.16 14.92 -7.21
C GLY A 215 -11.63 15.14 -8.65
N GLY A 216 -10.71 15.29 -9.60
CA GLY A 216 -11.02 15.38 -11.03
C GLY A 216 -11.45 14.04 -11.63
N SER A 217 -12.22 14.13 -12.72
CA SER A 217 -12.63 13.01 -13.55
C SER A 217 -12.19 13.26 -15.00
N TYR A 218 -11.79 12.21 -15.70
CA TYR A 218 -11.44 12.23 -17.11
C TYR A 218 -12.15 11.07 -17.82
N GLN A 219 -12.94 11.39 -18.85
CA GLN A 219 -13.57 10.35 -19.66
C GLN A 219 -12.54 9.81 -20.66
N LEU A 220 -12.06 8.61 -20.39
CA LEU A 220 -11.12 7.89 -21.24
C LEU A 220 -11.87 7.09 -22.30
N GLN A 221 -11.38 7.16 -23.53
CA GLN A 221 -11.89 6.42 -24.67
C GLN A 221 -10.74 5.76 -25.42
N TYR A 222 -10.92 4.48 -25.75
CA TYR A 222 -10.09 3.73 -26.69
C TYR A 222 -10.91 3.35 -27.93
N THR A 223 -10.24 3.17 -29.05
CA THR A 223 -10.88 2.73 -30.31
C THR A 223 -10.83 1.23 -30.51
N GLU A 224 -9.92 0.54 -29.81
CA GLU A 224 -9.67 -0.89 -29.93
C GLU A 224 -9.56 -1.52 -28.54
N GLU A 225 -9.82 -2.82 -28.45
CA GLU A 225 -9.43 -3.59 -27.27
C GLU A 225 -7.92 -3.83 -27.24
N GLY A 226 -7.35 -3.99 -26.05
CA GLY A 226 -5.92 -4.16 -25.94
C GLY A 226 -5.36 -4.03 -24.54
N ILE A 227 -4.04 -4.09 -24.50
CA ILE A 227 -3.23 -3.84 -23.31
C ILE A 227 -2.64 -2.45 -23.44
N TYR A 228 -2.91 -1.59 -22.47
CA TYR A 228 -2.46 -0.21 -22.43
C TYR A 228 -1.57 0.02 -21.22
N ASP A 229 -0.43 0.65 -21.44
CA ASP A 229 0.53 0.98 -20.39
C ASP A 229 0.31 2.42 -19.93
N TRP A 230 -0.36 2.57 -18.79
CA TRP A 230 -0.63 3.87 -18.21
C TRP A 230 0.62 4.37 -17.51
N THR A 231 1.12 5.54 -17.94
CA THR A 231 2.29 6.19 -17.34
C THR A 231 1.85 7.38 -16.49
N TYR A 232 2.15 7.32 -15.21
CA TYR A 232 1.86 8.37 -14.24
C TYR A 232 3.09 9.26 -14.07
N LYS A 233 2.87 10.57 -14.14
CA LYS A 233 3.90 11.60 -13.97
C LYS A 233 3.54 12.48 -12.78
N LEU A 234 4.41 12.48 -11.78
CA LEU A 234 4.34 13.35 -10.62
C LEU A 234 5.36 14.48 -10.77
N THR A 235 4.89 15.72 -10.83
CA THR A 235 5.76 16.90 -10.81
C THR A 235 5.81 17.45 -9.39
N LEU A 236 7.03 17.69 -8.89
CA LEU A 236 7.25 18.29 -7.59
C LEU A 236 7.46 19.80 -7.69
N THR A 237 7.24 20.54 -6.61
CA THR A 237 7.37 22.00 -6.55
C THR A 237 8.78 22.51 -6.84
N ASN A 238 9.80 21.66 -6.71
CA ASN A 238 11.19 21.95 -7.08
C ASN A 238 11.52 21.63 -8.55
N GLY A 239 10.53 21.26 -9.36
CA GLY A 239 10.70 20.88 -10.77
C GLY A 239 11.16 19.44 -11.01
N GLN A 240 11.41 18.64 -9.95
CA GLN A 240 11.70 17.21 -10.11
C GLN A 240 10.47 16.47 -10.64
N ILE A 241 10.70 15.57 -11.59
CA ILE A 241 9.65 14.72 -12.17
C ILE A 241 9.92 13.26 -11.81
N LEU A 242 8.88 12.57 -11.35
CA LEU A 242 8.89 11.14 -11.03
C LEU A 242 7.85 10.41 -11.88
N TYR A 243 8.20 9.21 -12.30
CA TYR A 243 7.36 8.35 -13.10
C TYR A 243 7.02 7.04 -12.39
N SER A 244 5.82 6.55 -12.67
CA SER A 244 5.34 5.22 -12.32
C SER A 244 4.51 4.70 -13.49
N GLN A 245 4.30 3.39 -13.58
CA GLN A 245 3.49 2.82 -14.64
C GLN A 245 2.66 1.64 -14.16
N SER A 246 1.53 1.41 -14.83
CA SER A 246 0.68 0.25 -14.61
C SER A 246 0.10 -0.24 -15.92
N ARG A 247 -0.16 -1.54 -16.01
CA ARG A 247 -0.75 -2.16 -17.20
C ARG A 247 -2.23 -2.42 -16.99
N VAL A 248 -3.06 -1.98 -17.94
CA VAL A 248 -4.52 -2.15 -17.92
C VAL A 248 -4.98 -2.80 -19.21
N ILE A 249 -5.96 -3.69 -19.12
CA ILE A 249 -6.53 -4.44 -20.25
C ILE A 249 -7.95 -3.94 -20.46
N PHE A 250 -8.26 -3.55 -21.68
CA PHE A 250 -9.61 -3.17 -22.13
C PHE A 250 -10.09 -4.23 -23.12
N GLU A 251 -11.30 -4.73 -22.92
CA GLU A 251 -11.95 -5.70 -23.81
C GLU A 251 -13.26 -5.12 -24.32
N GLU A 252 -13.62 -5.43 -25.56
CA GLU A 252 -14.95 -5.09 -26.07
C GLU A 252 -16.05 -5.79 -25.27
N THR A 253 -17.19 -5.11 -25.13
CA THR A 253 -18.36 -5.75 -24.52
C THR A 253 -19.02 -6.63 -25.58
N ALA A 254 -19.05 -7.94 -25.34
CA ALA A 254 -19.73 -8.86 -26.25
C ALA A 254 -21.21 -8.43 -26.45
N PRO A 255 -21.74 -8.45 -27.69
CA PRO A 255 -23.12 -8.07 -27.94
C PRO A 255 -24.06 -8.97 -27.13
N THR A 256 -24.94 -8.36 -26.33
CA THR A 256 -25.97 -9.11 -25.61
C THR A 256 -26.96 -9.68 -26.61
N LYS A 257 -27.06 -11.01 -26.70
CA LYS A 257 -28.08 -11.68 -27.51
C LYS A 257 -29.45 -11.38 -26.89
N SER A 258 -30.23 -10.51 -27.53
CA SER A 258 -31.62 -10.29 -27.13
C SER A 258 -32.39 -11.59 -27.35
N TRP A 259 -32.97 -12.15 -26.29
CA TRP A 259 -33.96 -13.23 -26.42
C TRP A 259 -35.20 -12.65 -27.11
N SER A 260 -35.30 -12.81 -28.43
CA SER A 260 -36.58 -12.67 -29.11
C SER A 260 -37.50 -13.77 -28.60
N ASN A 261 -38.57 -13.42 -27.87
CA ASN A 261 -39.63 -14.35 -27.54
C ASN A 261 -40.11 -15.03 -28.83
N ARG A 262 -39.78 -16.31 -29.01
CA ARG A 262 -40.43 -17.14 -30.02
C ARG A 262 -41.88 -17.31 -29.60
N LYS A 263 -42.75 -16.41 -30.06
CA LYS A 263 -44.16 -16.71 -30.26
C LYS A 263 -44.28 -17.33 -31.64
N ASN A 264 -44.54 -18.63 -31.66
CA ASN A 264 -45.55 -19.33 -32.45
C ASN A 264 -45.35 -20.83 -32.26
#